data_AF-A0AAE0GFU6-F1
#
_entry.id   AF-A0AAE0GFU6-F1
#
_cell.length_a   1.000
_cell.length_b   1.000
_cell.length_c   1.000
_cell.angle_alpha   90.00
_cell.angle_beta   90.00
_cell.angle_gamma   90.00
#
_symmetry.space_group_name_H-M   'P 1'
#
loop_
_entity.id
_entity.type
_entity.pdbx_description
1 polymer ?
#
loop_
_entity_poly.entity_id
_entity_poly.type
_entity_poly.pdbx_seq_one_letter_code
_entity_poly.pdbx_strand_id
1 'polypeptide(L)'
;MGNRNIPKFIHEELISRITQLNEVQMLASRAKRTLDWRFTLNVYKEKNSQQAGFDWHKDIAANGEITSITTILGLADFEIRPEDGTSFSTSSFPLTPGSVVLLSGESRWRIVSIAPS
;
A
#
# COMPACT_ATOMS: atom_id res chain seq x y z
N MET A 1 13.82 12.45 10.62
CA MET A 1 12.68 13.37 10.85
C MET A 1 11.42 12.63 10.46
N GLY A 2 10.52 12.35 11.42
CA GLY A 2 9.38 11.45 11.22
C GLY A 2 8.22 12.11 10.46
N ASN A 3 7.56 11.33 9.61
CA ASN A 3 6.32 11.74 8.94
C ASN A 3 5.22 11.94 10.00
N ARG A 4 4.79 13.18 10.21
CA ARG A 4 3.80 13.55 11.26
C ARG A 4 2.44 12.86 11.09
N ASN A 5 2.18 12.28 9.93
CA ASN A 5 0.94 11.59 9.61
C ASN A 5 0.92 10.12 10.05
N ILE A 6 2.03 9.61 10.60
CA ILE A 6 2.13 8.22 11.06
C ILE A 6 2.01 8.21 12.60
N PRO A 7 0.97 7.56 13.17
CA PRO A 7 0.85 7.42 14.61
C PRO A 7 2.09 6.76 15.23
N LYS A 8 2.50 7.20 16.42
CA LYS A 8 3.72 6.70 17.08
C LYS A 8 3.77 5.18 17.22
N PHE A 9 2.63 4.54 17.52
CA PHE A 9 2.54 3.09 17.68
C PHE A 9 2.97 2.31 16.43
N ILE A 10 2.82 2.89 15.22
CA ILE A 10 3.29 2.24 14.00
C ILE A 10 4.81 2.10 14.04
N HIS A 11 5.54 3.15 14.41
CA HIS A 11 7.00 3.09 14.49
C HIS A 11 7.50 2.32 15.70
N GLU A 12 6.94 2.63 16.88
CA GLU A 12 7.44 2.12 18.16
C GLU A 12 7.04 0.66 18.41
N GLU A 13 5.89 0.23 17.88
CA GLU A 13 5.37 -1.12 18.12
C GLU A 13 5.31 -1.96 16.84
N LEU A 14 4.61 -1.51 15.81
CA LEU A 14 4.32 -2.33 14.63
C LEU A 14 5.59 -2.64 13.83
N ILE A 15 6.33 -1.62 13.40
CA ILE A 15 7.58 -1.79 12.64
C ILE A 15 8.61 -2.54 13.48
N SER A 16 8.78 -2.14 14.75
CA SER A 16 9.67 -2.81 15.69
C SER A 16 9.39 -4.32 15.75
N ARG A 17 8.13 -4.72 15.93
CA ARG A 17 7.72 -6.14 15.94
C ARG A 17 7.94 -6.83 14.60
N ILE A 18 7.57 -6.20 13.48
CA ILE A 18 7.75 -6.79 12.13
C ILE A 18 9.25 -7.05 11.85
N THR A 19 10.12 -6.10 12.18
CA THR A 19 11.57 -6.23 11.96
C THR A 19 12.23 -7.31 12.84
N GLN A 20 11.55 -7.72 13.92
CA GLN A 20 12.01 -8.81 14.79
C GLN A 20 11.54 -10.20 14.32
N LEU A 21 10.65 -10.29 13.33
CA LEU A 21 10.22 -11.58 12.78
C LEU A 21 11.40 -12.26 12.06
N ASN A 22 11.61 -13.55 12.37
CA ASN A 22 12.74 -14.33 11.83
C ASN A 22 12.76 -14.33 10.30
N GLU A 23 11.60 -14.41 9.67
CA GLU A 23 11.42 -14.38 8.21
C GLU A 23 11.92 -13.06 7.63
N VAL A 24 11.59 -11.94 8.27
CA VAL A 24 12.01 -10.60 7.86
C VAL A 24 13.52 -10.45 8.04
N GLN A 25 14.09 -10.95 9.13
CA GLN A 25 15.54 -10.93 9.37
C GLN A 25 16.31 -11.83 8.39
N MET A 26 15.77 -12.99 8.04
CA MET A 26 16.34 -13.86 7.01
C MET A 26 16.33 -13.18 5.63
N LEU A 27 15.27 -12.47 5.29
CA LEU A 27 15.22 -11.69 4.05
C LEU A 27 16.20 -10.52 4.09
N ALA A 28 16.27 -9.80 5.21
CA ALA A 28 17.18 -8.68 5.42
C ALA A 28 18.64 -9.09 5.31
N SER A 29 19.02 -10.23 5.90
CA SER A 29 20.41 -10.73 5.87
C SER A 29 20.85 -11.21 4.49
N ARG A 30 19.90 -11.62 3.64
CA ARG A 30 20.15 -11.94 2.22
C ARG A 30 20.24 -10.70 1.35
N ALA A 31 19.56 -9.63 1.72
CA ALA A 31 19.66 -8.35 1.03
C ALA A 31 20.97 -7.67 1.45
N LYS A 32 21.83 -7.30 0.49
CA LYS A 32 23.03 -6.47 0.76
C LYS A 32 22.70 -5.04 1.24
N ARG A 33 21.42 -4.73 1.48
CA ARG A 33 20.89 -3.43 1.88
C ARG A 33 19.95 -3.63 3.07
N THR A 34 19.97 -2.69 4.00
CA THR A 34 18.97 -2.58 5.08
C THR A 34 17.57 -2.51 4.49
N LEU A 35 16.63 -3.29 5.05
CA LEU A 35 15.21 -3.17 4.73
C LEU A 35 14.70 -1.81 5.20
N ASP A 36 14.50 -0.87 4.27
CA ASP A 36 13.90 0.43 4.52
C ASP A 36 12.41 0.34 4.22
N TRP A 37 11.59 0.30 5.27
CA TRP A 37 10.14 0.23 5.12
C TRP A 37 9.55 1.63 5.25
N ARG A 38 8.78 2.04 4.23
CA ARG A 38 8.02 3.28 4.25
C ARG A 38 6.56 2.97 4.50
N PHE A 39 6.03 3.53 5.58
CA PHE A 39 4.64 3.37 5.95
C PHE A 39 3.86 4.64 5.63
N THR A 40 2.69 4.47 5.05
CA THR A 40 1.71 5.54 4.86
C THR A 40 0.39 5.04 5.39
N LEU A 41 -0.25 5.82 6.26
CA LEU A 41 -1.60 5.55 6.73
C LEU A 41 -2.54 6.57 6.10
N ASN A 42 -3.46 6.09 5.26
CA ASN A 42 -4.49 6.92 4.65
C ASN A 42 -5.84 6.62 5.28
N VAL A 43 -6.57 7.67 5.65
CA VAL A 43 -7.94 7.58 6.16
C VAL A 43 -8.84 8.20 5.12
N TYR A 44 -9.68 7.37 4.50
CA TYR A 44 -10.65 7.82 3.50
C TYR A 44 -12.02 7.99 4.14
N LYS A 45 -12.76 8.98 3.65
CA LYS A 45 -14.17 9.20 4.00
C LYS A 45 -15.07 8.41 3.04
N GLU A 46 -16.35 8.29 3.36
CA GLU A 46 -17.32 7.51 2.57
C GLU A 46 -17.50 8.03 1.12
N LYS A 47 -18.10 7.19 0.26
CA LYS A 47 -18.19 7.27 -1.22
C LYS A 47 -18.73 8.58 -1.83
N ASN A 48 -19.26 9.51 -1.04
CA ASN A 48 -19.79 10.80 -1.51
C ASN A 48 -19.11 12.02 -0.85
N SER A 49 -18.00 11.81 -0.17
CA SER A 49 -17.22 12.88 0.46
C SER A 49 -16.17 13.44 -0.49
N GLN A 50 -15.74 14.69 -0.27
CA GLN A 50 -14.68 15.33 -1.07
C GLN A 50 -13.32 14.61 -1.04
N GLN A 51 -13.12 13.62 -0.16
CA GLN A 51 -11.87 12.88 0.01
C GLN A 51 -12.15 11.36 0.06
N ALA A 52 -13.01 10.90 -0.85
CA ALA A 52 -13.32 9.50 -1.03
C ALA A 52 -12.18 8.82 -1.81
N GLY A 53 -11.29 8.15 -1.09
CA GLY A 53 -10.28 7.29 -1.69
C GLY A 53 -9.02 8.00 -2.19
N PHE A 54 -8.33 7.32 -3.11
CA PHE A 54 -7.10 7.76 -3.73
C PHE A 54 -7.21 7.53 -5.24
N ASP A 55 -7.19 8.65 -5.96
CA ASP A 55 -7.44 8.68 -7.41
C ASP A 55 -6.34 7.95 -8.18
N TRP A 56 -6.58 7.71 -9.46
CA TRP A 56 -5.66 7.01 -10.36
C TRP A 56 -4.25 7.60 -10.32
N HIS A 57 -3.29 6.80 -9.87
CA HIS A 57 -1.91 7.20 -9.75
C HIS A 57 -0.98 6.01 -10.00
N LYS A 58 0.30 6.34 -10.23
CA LYS A 58 1.41 5.38 -10.18
C LYS A 58 2.21 5.65 -8.91
N ASP A 59 2.45 4.61 -8.13
CA ASP A 59 3.26 4.71 -6.92
C ASP A 59 4.66 5.24 -7.24
N ILE A 60 5.12 6.23 -6.48
CA ILE A 60 6.45 6.83 -6.68
C ILE A 60 7.55 5.78 -6.53
N ALA A 61 8.55 5.82 -7.42
CA ALA A 61 9.65 4.85 -7.44
C ALA A 61 10.45 4.82 -6.13
N ALA A 62 10.47 5.92 -5.38
CA ALA A 62 11.15 6.01 -4.10
C ALA A 62 10.57 5.05 -3.03
N ASN A 63 9.35 4.53 -3.20
CA ASN A 63 8.75 3.55 -2.29
C ASN A 63 9.31 2.12 -2.47
N GLY A 64 10.20 1.92 -3.45
CA GLY A 64 10.84 0.63 -3.71
C GLY A 64 9.99 -0.31 -4.58
N GLU A 65 10.45 -1.55 -4.67
CA GLU A 65 9.99 -2.56 -5.63
C GLU A 65 8.72 -3.31 -5.22
N ILE A 66 8.29 -3.17 -3.97
CA ILE A 66 7.13 -3.87 -3.41
C ILE A 66 6.26 -2.87 -2.67
N THR A 67 4.97 -2.85 -2.98
CA THR A 67 3.94 -2.11 -2.22
C THR A 67 2.99 -3.13 -1.59
N SER A 68 2.68 -2.96 -0.30
CA SER A 68 1.61 -3.69 0.37
C SER A 68 0.56 -2.72 0.90
N ILE A 69 -0.71 -3.03 0.66
CA ILE A 69 -1.85 -2.21 1.06
C ILE A 69 -2.77 -3.07 1.91
N THR A 70 -2.98 -2.68 3.16
CA THR A 70 -3.86 -3.37 4.09
C THR A 70 -5.11 -2.55 4.37
N THR A 71 -6.28 -3.16 4.18
CA THR A 71 -7.57 -2.54 4.48
C THR A 71 -7.94 -2.83 5.93
N ILE A 72 -8.24 -1.79 6.72
CA ILE A 72 -8.41 -1.93 8.19
C ILE A 72 -9.88 -1.85 8.63
N LEU A 73 -10.64 -0.83 8.20
CA LEU A 73 -11.95 -0.52 8.80
C LEU A 73 -13.13 -0.62 7.82
N GLY A 74 -13.01 -0.01 6.65
CA GLY A 74 -14.10 0.10 5.67
C GLY A 74 -13.96 -0.85 4.49
N LEU A 75 -15.05 -0.99 3.73
CA LEU A 75 -15.02 -1.60 2.41
C LEU A 75 -14.42 -0.60 1.40
N ALA A 76 -13.70 -1.14 0.42
CA ALA A 76 -13.19 -0.36 -0.70
C ALA A 76 -13.13 -1.22 -1.96
N ASP A 77 -13.04 -0.58 -3.12
CA ASP A 77 -12.71 -1.21 -4.38
C ASP A 77 -11.27 -0.80 -4.74
N PHE A 78 -10.46 -1.78 -5.08
CA PHE A 78 -9.13 -1.57 -5.63
C PHE A 78 -9.16 -1.83 -7.12
N GLU A 79 -8.69 -0.86 -7.90
CA GLU A 79 -8.65 -0.98 -9.35
C GLU A 79 -7.21 -0.84 -9.85
N ILE A 80 -6.88 -1.58 -10.91
CA ILE A 80 -5.55 -1.60 -11.51
C ILE A 80 -5.66 -1.68 -13.03
N ARG A 81 -4.86 -0.89 -13.73
CA ARG A 81 -4.79 -0.88 -15.20
C ARG A 81 -3.36 -0.65 -15.72
N PRO A 82 -3.06 -0.98 -16.99
CA PRO A 82 -1.77 -0.73 -17.59
C PRO A 82 -1.41 0.77 -17.63
N GLU A 83 -0.11 1.05 -17.78
CA GLU A 83 0.43 2.42 -17.78
C GLU A 83 -0.03 3.25 -18.99
N ASP A 84 -0.38 2.60 -20.10
CA ASP A 84 -0.96 3.28 -21.27
C ASP A 84 -2.36 3.85 -21.01
N GLY A 85 -2.94 3.59 -19.83
CA GLY A 85 -4.21 4.13 -19.39
C GLY A 85 -5.42 3.53 -20.09
N THR A 86 -5.26 2.44 -20.84
CA THR A 86 -6.37 1.82 -21.58
C THR A 86 -7.39 1.20 -20.63
N SER A 87 -8.57 1.83 -20.53
CA SER A 87 -9.64 1.44 -19.60
C SER A 87 -10.22 0.05 -19.86
N PHE A 88 -10.08 -0.47 -21.08
CA PHE A 88 -10.57 -1.81 -21.47
C PHE A 88 -9.87 -2.97 -20.75
N SER A 89 -8.80 -2.70 -20.02
CA SER A 89 -8.02 -3.70 -19.28
C SER A 89 -7.96 -3.43 -17.78
N THR A 90 -8.87 -2.57 -17.27
CA THR A 90 -8.99 -2.33 -15.83
C THR A 90 -9.55 -3.57 -15.14
N SER A 91 -8.82 -4.08 -14.15
CA SER A 91 -9.32 -5.06 -13.20
C SER A 91 -9.75 -4.35 -11.92
N SER A 92 -10.88 -4.74 -11.35
CA SER A 92 -11.41 -4.21 -10.09
C SER A 92 -11.66 -5.34 -9.11
N PHE A 93 -11.32 -5.12 -7.84
CA PHE A 93 -11.40 -6.10 -6.77
C PHE A 93 -12.00 -5.47 -5.51
N PRO A 94 -13.00 -6.10 -4.87
CA PRO A 94 -13.49 -5.64 -3.59
C PRO A 94 -12.46 -5.94 -2.50
N LEU A 95 -12.23 -4.97 -1.63
CA LEU A 95 -11.40 -5.04 -0.43
C LEU A 95 -12.31 -4.95 0.80
N THR A 96 -12.22 -5.98 1.64
CA THR A 96 -12.86 -6.02 2.96
C THR A 96 -11.82 -5.77 4.07
N PRO A 97 -12.24 -5.40 5.30
CA PRO A 97 -11.34 -5.35 6.45
C PRO A 97 -10.50 -6.63 6.58
N GLY A 98 -9.18 -6.47 6.65
CA GLY A 98 -8.20 -7.55 6.67
C GLY A 98 -7.64 -7.94 5.29
N SER A 99 -8.20 -7.42 4.19
CA SER A 99 -7.65 -7.65 2.86
C SER A 99 -6.25 -7.06 2.73
N VAL A 100 -5.36 -7.80 2.07
CA VAL A 100 -3.99 -7.38 1.76
C VAL A 100 -3.77 -7.46 0.25
N VAL A 101 -3.48 -6.32 -0.36
CA VAL A 101 -2.98 -6.25 -1.74
C VAL A 101 -1.47 -6.19 -1.70
N LEU A 102 -0.82 -7.02 -2.51
CA LEU A 102 0.64 -7.03 -2.68
C LEU A 102 0.97 -6.79 -4.15
N LEU A 103 1.70 -5.72 -4.43
CA LEU A 103 2.15 -5.34 -5.77
C LEU A 103 3.66 -5.51 -5.84
N SER A 104 4.13 -6.31 -6.80
CA SER A 104 5.54 -6.54 -7.08
C SER A 104 5.78 -6.83 -8.57
N GLY A 105 7.02 -6.69 -9.03
CA GLY A 105 7.37 -6.88 -10.44
C GLY A 105 6.58 -5.91 -11.33
N GLU A 106 6.01 -6.40 -12.43
CA GLU A 106 5.26 -5.54 -13.37
C GLU A 106 4.05 -4.85 -12.73
N SER A 107 3.34 -5.53 -11.82
CA SER A 107 2.14 -4.97 -11.18
C SER A 107 2.42 -3.72 -10.34
N ARG A 108 3.63 -3.61 -9.78
CA ARG A 108 4.09 -2.44 -9.01
C ARG A 108 4.18 -1.16 -9.85
N TRP A 109 4.28 -1.30 -11.17
CA TRP A 109 4.50 -0.19 -12.09
C TRP A 109 3.24 0.21 -12.86
N ARG A 110 2.11 -0.41 -12.55
CA ARG A 110 0.79 -0.12 -13.12
C ARG A 110 0.13 1.09 -12.45
N ILE A 111 -0.94 1.58 -13.07
CA ILE A 111 -1.78 2.66 -12.53
C ILE A 111 -2.86 2.03 -11.65
N VAL A 112 -3.02 2.53 -10.43
CA VAL A 112 -3.97 2.00 -9.44
C VAL A 112 -4.86 3.09 -8.87
N SER A 113 -6.04 2.72 -8.40
CA SER A 113 -6.95 3.56 -7.61
C SER A 113 -7.51 2.76 -6.43
N ILE A 114 -7.93 3.47 -5.40
CA ILE A 114 -8.69 2.91 -4.28
C ILE A 114 -9.90 3.80 -4.06
N ALA A 115 -11.10 3.24 -4.14
CA ALA A 115 -12.34 3.97 -3.89
C ALA A 115 -13.10 3.32 -2.73
N PRO A 116 -13.58 4.07 -1.71
CA PRO A 116 -14.49 3.55 -0.71
C PRO A 116 -15.77 3.05 -1.38
N SER A 117 -16.24 1.86 -0.99
CA SER A 117 -17.39 1.19 -1.62
C SER A 117 -18.72 1.55 -0.97
#